data_AF-A0A507C9L3-F1
#
_entry.id   AF-A0A507C9L3-F1
#
_cell.length_a   1.000
_cell.length_b   1.000
_cell.length_c   1.000
_cell.angle_alpha   90.00
_cell.angle_beta   90.00
_cell.angle_gamma   90.00
#
_symmetry.space_group_name_H-M   'P 1'
#
loop_
_entity.id
_entity.type
_entity.pdbx_description
1 polymer ?
#
loop_
_entity_poly.entity_id
_entity_poly.type
_entity_poly.pdbx_seq_one_letter_code
_entity_poly.pdbx_strand_id
1 'polypeptide(L)'
;MDTVRSGLGSVWMSPRFILRAVEWLFALIAFSTAASYTGFSYISGAIGFMIFVGVLAWLLDMAFMALYIFRPNAGRSVHFVELIISALWTFFWFAAWVAMAAQNLCGGLCSTWNASIAFGAFSMVAWGVSTFMVLREYRKV
;
A
#
# COMPACT_ATOMS: atom_id res chain seq x y z
N MET A 1 -12.12 -33.35 2.84
CA MET A 1 -11.59 -32.04 3.30
C MET A 1 -10.46 -31.55 2.38
N ASP A 2 -10.27 -32.17 1.21
CA ASP A 2 -9.09 -31.98 0.37
C ASP A 2 -9.28 -30.96 -0.75
N THR A 3 -10.52 -30.59 -1.06
CA THR A 3 -10.88 -29.54 -2.02
C THR A 3 -10.59 -28.13 -1.50
N VAL A 4 -10.55 -27.93 -0.18
CA VAL A 4 -10.22 -26.62 0.43
C VAL A 4 -8.71 -26.35 0.35
N ARG A 5 -7.87 -27.39 0.48
CA ARG A 5 -6.41 -27.25 0.41
C ARG A 5 -5.91 -26.92 -1.01
N SER A 6 -6.54 -27.47 -2.05
CA SER A 6 -6.19 -27.15 -3.44
C SER A 6 -6.65 -25.75 -3.87
N GLY A 7 -7.80 -25.28 -3.36
CA GLY A 7 -8.29 -23.91 -3.57
C GLY A 7 -7.44 -22.86 -2.84
N LEU A 8 -7.05 -23.11 -1.59
CA LEU A 8 -6.21 -22.18 -0.82
C LEU A 8 -4.84 -21.96 -1.50
N GLY A 9 -4.18 -23.03 -1.95
CA GLY A 9 -2.90 -22.93 -2.63
C GLY A 9 -2.95 -22.09 -3.92
N SER A 10 -4.05 -22.19 -4.67
CA SER A 10 -4.27 -21.40 -5.89
C SER A 10 -4.62 -19.93 -5.61
N VAL A 11 -5.37 -19.65 -4.53
CA VAL A 11 -5.75 -18.27 -4.15
C VAL A 11 -4.54 -17.50 -3.61
N TRP A 12 -3.71 -18.14 -2.78
CA TRP A 12 -2.48 -17.54 -2.25
C TRP A 12 -1.42 -17.24 -3.32
N MET A 13 -1.48 -17.92 -4.46
CA MET A 13 -0.56 -17.70 -5.60
C MET A 13 -1.15 -16.82 -6.71
N SER A 14 -2.32 -16.21 -6.48
CA SER A 14 -2.86 -15.24 -7.42
C SER A 14 -1.93 -14.02 -7.45
N PRO A 15 -1.44 -13.56 -8.62
CA PRO A 15 -0.50 -12.43 -8.71
C PRO A 15 -0.97 -11.17 -7.98
N ARG A 16 -2.29 -10.98 -7.94
CA ARG A 16 -2.97 -9.88 -7.22
C ARG A 16 -2.83 -9.95 -5.71
N PHE A 17 -3.00 -11.14 -5.15
CA PHE A 17 -2.90 -11.33 -3.71
C PHE A 17 -1.46 -11.10 -3.25
N ILE A 18 -0.48 -11.60 -4.00
CA ILE A 18 0.94 -11.38 -3.72
C ILE A 18 1.28 -9.88 -3.79
N LEU A 19 0.78 -9.15 -4.79
CA LEU A 19 0.97 -7.71 -4.87
C LEU A 19 0.40 -6.97 -3.66
N ARG A 20 -0.83 -7.30 -3.21
CA ARG A 20 -1.40 -6.70 -1.99
C ARG A 20 -0.58 -7.04 -0.75
N ALA A 21 -0.05 -8.25 -0.63
CA ALA A 21 0.81 -8.62 0.50
C ALA A 21 2.14 -7.83 0.49
N VAL A 22 2.71 -7.55 -0.69
CA VAL A 22 3.90 -6.72 -0.83
C VAL A 22 3.60 -5.25 -0.51
N GLU A 23 2.49 -4.71 -1.02
CA GLU A 23 2.00 -3.36 -0.70
C GLU A 23 1.81 -3.18 0.80
N TRP A 24 1.19 -4.17 1.44
CA TRP A 24 0.96 -4.22 2.88
C TRP A 24 2.27 -4.15 3.68
N LEU A 25 3.30 -4.90 3.27
CA LEU A 25 4.62 -4.85 3.91
C LEU A 25 5.32 -3.51 3.71
N PHE A 26 5.29 -2.96 2.50
CA PHE A 26 5.94 -1.67 2.21
C PHE A 26 5.26 -0.52 2.94
N ALA A 27 3.92 -0.53 3.04
CA ALA A 27 3.17 0.41 3.84
C ALA A 27 3.61 0.34 5.32
N LEU A 28 3.69 -0.87 5.89
CA LEU A 28 4.11 -1.09 7.27
C LEU A 28 5.48 -0.50 7.57
N ILE A 29 6.46 -0.74 6.69
CA ILE A 29 7.82 -0.22 6.86
C ILE A 29 7.83 1.31 6.72
N ALA A 30 7.14 1.86 5.73
CA ALA A 30 7.13 3.29 5.46
C ALA A 30 6.50 4.12 6.60
N PHE A 31 5.35 3.71 7.15
CA PHE A 31 4.72 4.45 8.24
C PHE A 31 5.40 4.20 9.59
N SER A 32 5.91 3.00 9.86
CA SER A 32 6.57 2.71 11.13
C SER A 32 7.88 3.50 11.28
N THR A 33 8.64 3.63 10.19
CA THR A 33 9.85 4.46 10.16
C THR A 33 9.50 5.95 10.29
N ALA A 34 8.46 6.43 9.61
CA ALA A 34 7.95 7.80 9.81
C ALA A 34 7.51 8.06 11.26
N ALA A 35 6.78 7.12 11.87
CA ALA A 35 6.32 7.20 13.25
C ALA A 35 7.47 7.13 14.26
N SER A 36 8.52 6.37 13.98
CA SER A 36 9.71 6.36 14.84
C SER A 36 10.36 7.74 14.92
N TYR A 37 10.21 8.59 13.90
CA TYR A 37 10.77 9.94 13.89
C TYR A 37 10.01 10.91 14.80
N THR A 38 8.70 10.73 14.97
CA THR A 38 7.86 11.65 15.77
C THR A 38 8.20 11.60 17.26
N GLY A 39 8.74 10.48 17.75
CA GLY A 39 9.17 10.31 19.14
C GLY A 39 10.45 11.06 19.51
N PHE A 40 11.27 11.48 18.53
CA PHE A 40 12.58 12.09 18.80
C PHE A 40 12.62 13.60 18.65
N SER A 41 11.92 14.17 17.66
CA SER A 41 11.97 15.62 17.40
C SER A 41 10.95 16.02 16.33
N TYR A 42 9.93 16.77 16.74
CA TYR A 42 8.96 17.49 15.91
C TYR A 42 8.04 16.65 14.99
N ILE A 43 6.74 16.86 15.11
CA ILE A 43 5.75 16.43 14.12
C ILE A 43 5.69 17.51 13.03
N SER A 44 6.28 17.23 11.87
CA SER A 44 6.01 18.02 10.66
C SER A 44 4.72 17.53 10.00
N GLY A 45 4.01 18.41 9.29
CA GLY A 45 2.82 18.01 8.53
C GLY A 45 3.09 16.91 7.50
N ALA A 46 4.31 16.82 6.97
CA ALA A 46 4.69 15.77 6.02
C ALA A 46 4.84 14.40 6.70
N ILE A 47 5.44 14.35 7.89
CA ILE A 47 5.56 13.10 8.67
C ILE A 47 4.15 12.59 9.03
N GLY A 48 3.30 13.50 9.53
CA GLY A 48 1.91 13.15 9.85
C GLY A 48 1.15 12.64 8.62
N PHE A 49 1.33 13.27 7.46
CA PHE A 49 0.73 12.84 6.21
C PHE A 49 1.25 11.47 5.74
N MET A 50 2.57 11.21 5.83
CA MET A 50 3.16 9.91 5.50
C MET A 50 2.62 8.79 6.39
N ILE A 51 2.46 9.05 7.69
CA ILE A 51 1.86 8.10 8.63
C ILE A 51 0.39 7.84 8.27
N PHE A 52 -0.38 8.89 8.01
CA PHE A 52 -1.79 8.78 7.59
C PHE A 52 -1.92 7.92 6.33
N VAL A 53 -1.14 8.21 5.28
CA VAL A 53 -1.17 7.47 4.02
C VAL A 53 -0.75 6.01 4.23
N GLY A 54 0.31 5.75 4.99
CA GLY A 54 0.78 4.39 5.19
C GLY A 54 -0.14 3.54 6.09
N VAL A 55 -0.72 4.09 7.15
CA VAL A 55 -1.64 3.34 8.03
C VAL A 55 -2.94 3.00 7.29
N LEU A 56 -3.51 3.96 6.56
CA LEU A 56 -4.72 3.68 5.78
C LEU A 56 -4.43 2.76 4.58
N ALA A 57 -3.24 2.83 3.94
CA ALA A 57 -2.82 1.84 2.94
C ALA A 57 -2.87 0.43 3.51
N TRP A 58 -2.22 0.26 4.67
CA TRP A 58 -2.09 -1.02 5.35
C TRP A 58 -3.45 -1.60 5.74
N LEU A 59 -4.38 -0.76 6.21
CA LEU A 59 -5.77 -1.16 6.50
C LEU A 59 -6.57 -1.50 5.23
N LEU A 60 -6.40 -0.73 4.15
CA LEU A 60 -7.05 -0.99 2.87
C LEU A 60 -6.57 -2.32 2.26
N ASP A 61 -5.27 -2.60 2.33
CA ASP A 61 -4.71 -3.87 1.85
C ASP A 61 -5.24 -5.05 2.66
N MET A 62 -5.38 -4.91 3.98
CA MET A 62 -6.05 -5.91 4.82
C MET A 62 -7.50 -6.16 4.38
N ALA A 63 -8.24 -5.09 4.08
CA ALA A 63 -9.61 -5.20 3.60
C ALA A 63 -9.69 -5.89 2.22
N PHE A 64 -8.82 -5.52 1.26
CA PHE A 64 -8.78 -6.16 -0.06
C PHE A 64 -8.35 -7.62 -0.01
N MET A 65 -7.32 -7.94 0.79
CA MET A 65 -6.89 -9.33 1.00
C MET A 65 -8.02 -10.16 1.63
N ALA A 66 -8.73 -9.63 2.63
CA ALA A 66 -9.89 -10.30 3.20
C ALA A 66 -10.99 -10.50 2.15
N LEU A 67 -11.29 -9.49 1.32
CA LEU A 67 -12.26 -9.62 0.24
C LEU A 67 -11.88 -10.70 -0.78
N TYR A 68 -10.60 -10.86 -1.13
CA TYR A 68 -10.15 -11.91 -2.02
C TYR A 68 -10.30 -13.32 -1.42
N ILE A 69 -10.15 -13.45 -0.10
CA ILE A 69 -10.35 -14.73 0.61
C ILE A 69 -11.84 -15.08 0.70
N PHE A 70 -12.70 -14.12 1.06
CA PHE A 70 -14.13 -14.37 1.27
C PHE A 70 -14.98 -14.32 -0.01
N ARG A 71 -14.55 -13.56 -1.02
CA ARG A 71 -15.23 -13.38 -2.31
C ARG A 71 -14.25 -13.48 -3.48
N PRO A 72 -13.81 -14.69 -3.85
CA PRO A 72 -12.87 -14.89 -4.95
C PRO A 72 -13.43 -14.47 -6.32
N ASN A 73 -14.76 -14.51 -6.51
CA ASN A 73 -15.43 -14.08 -7.74
C ASN A 73 -16.12 -12.72 -7.55
N ALA A 74 -15.34 -11.65 -7.59
CA ALA A 74 -15.85 -10.29 -7.45
C ALA A 74 -16.52 -9.78 -8.75
N GLY A 75 -17.67 -9.11 -8.64
CA GLY A 75 -18.38 -8.53 -9.80
C GLY A 75 -17.70 -7.27 -10.36
N ARG A 76 -18.24 -6.73 -11.47
CA ARG A 76 -17.72 -5.52 -12.16
C ARG A 76 -17.61 -4.30 -11.23
N SER A 77 -18.59 -4.09 -10.35
CA SER A 77 -18.62 -2.95 -9.43
C SER A 77 -17.47 -2.98 -8.41
N VAL A 78 -17.06 -4.17 -7.95
CA VAL A 78 -15.96 -4.30 -6.99
C VAL A 78 -14.63 -3.92 -7.65
N HIS A 79 -14.40 -4.38 -8.88
CA HIS A 79 -13.22 -4.00 -9.66
C HIS A 79 -13.18 -2.49 -9.93
N PHE A 80 -14.32 -1.84 -10.14
CA PHE A 80 -14.39 -0.39 -10.31
C PHE A 80 -14.03 0.37 -9.02
N VAL A 81 -14.57 -0.07 -7.89
CA VAL A 81 -14.26 0.53 -6.57
C VAL A 81 -12.78 0.32 -6.24
N GLU A 82 -12.24 -0.88 -6.48
CA GLU A 82 -10.84 -1.18 -6.27
C GLU A 82 -9.93 -0.31 -7.13
N LEU A 83 -10.32 -0.07 -8.40
CA LEU A 83 -9.59 0.81 -9.31
C LEU A 83 -9.52 2.24 -8.82
N ILE A 84 -10.66 2.80 -8.39
CA ILE A 84 -10.72 4.18 -7.87
C ILE A 84 -9.86 4.31 -6.62
N ILE A 85 -10.03 3.39 -5.66
CA ILE A 85 -9.26 3.40 -4.42
C ILE A 85 -7.77 3.28 -4.72
N SER A 86 -7.37 2.35 -5.58
CA SER A 86 -5.95 2.13 -5.90
C SER A 86 -5.31 3.33 -6.62
N ALA A 87 -6.05 3.95 -7.55
CA ALA A 87 -5.58 5.16 -8.23
C ALA A 87 -5.41 6.35 -7.28
N LEU A 88 -6.41 6.59 -6.40
CA LEU A 88 -6.34 7.62 -5.37
C LEU A 88 -5.17 7.39 -4.43
N TRP A 89 -4.95 6.13 -4.02
CA TRP A 89 -3.90 5.79 -3.09
C TRP A 89 -2.50 5.92 -3.70
N THR A 90 -2.35 5.61 -4.99
CA THR A 90 -1.12 5.84 -5.75
C THR A 90 -0.75 7.33 -5.72
N PHE A 91 -1.73 8.22 -5.92
CA PHE A 91 -1.52 9.66 -5.84
C PHE A 91 -1.16 10.12 -4.43
N PHE A 92 -1.78 9.54 -3.39
CA PHE A 92 -1.48 9.87 -2.00
C PHE A 92 -0.06 9.43 -1.61
N TRP A 93 0.37 8.25 -2.03
CA TRP A 93 1.75 7.79 -1.86
C TRP A 93 2.76 8.70 -2.55
N PHE A 94 2.46 9.14 -3.78
CA PHE A 94 3.29 10.10 -4.49
C PHE A 94 3.41 11.43 -3.73
N ALA A 95 2.29 12.00 -3.30
CA ALA A 95 2.27 13.24 -2.53
C ALA A 95 3.02 13.11 -1.20
N ALA A 96 2.86 11.99 -0.49
CA ALA A 96 3.52 11.74 0.79
C ALA A 96 5.04 11.58 0.61
N TRP A 97 5.45 10.85 -0.43
CA TRP A 97 6.85 10.69 -0.78
C TRP A 97 7.52 12.04 -1.10
N VAL A 98 6.89 12.86 -1.95
CA VAL A 98 7.43 14.19 -2.30
C VAL A 98 7.46 15.12 -1.09
N ALA A 99 6.41 15.11 -0.26
CA ALA A 99 6.36 15.94 0.95
C ALA A 99 7.47 15.57 1.95
N MET A 100 7.76 14.28 2.11
CA MET A 100 8.87 13.80 2.95
C MET A 100 10.22 14.11 2.30
N ALA A 101 10.39 13.90 1.00
CA ALA A 101 11.63 14.19 0.29
C ALA A 101 12.00 15.68 0.28
N ALA A 102 11.00 16.57 0.31
CA ALA A 102 11.21 18.02 0.34
C ALA A 102 11.79 18.53 1.68
N GLN A 103 11.69 17.74 2.75
CA GLN A 103 12.16 18.16 4.07
C GLN A 103 13.58 17.63 4.34
N ASN A 104 14.51 18.54 4.67
CA ASN A 104 15.88 18.21 5.08
C ASN A 104 16.02 18.11 6.62
N LEU A 105 15.19 17.27 7.25
CA LEU A 105 15.15 17.10 8.72
C LEU A 105 16.09 16.00 9.25
N CYS A 106 17.29 15.88 8.65
CA CYS A 106 18.31 14.92 9.05
C CYS A 106 19.08 15.44 10.29
N GLY A 107 18.44 15.37 11.47
CA GLY A 107 19.00 15.84 12.75
C GLY A 107 19.55 14.75 13.68
N GLY A 108 19.46 13.46 13.33
CA GLY A 108 19.99 12.38 14.17
C GLY A 108 19.62 10.95 13.77
N LEU A 109 18.46 10.71 13.14
CA LEU A 109 18.00 9.38 12.70
C LEU A 109 17.92 9.24 11.16
N CYS A 110 18.90 9.76 10.42
CA CYS A 110 18.76 9.88 8.97
C CYS A 110 18.57 8.55 8.21
N SER A 111 18.98 7.41 8.79
CA SER A 111 18.67 6.08 8.26
C SER A 111 17.16 5.80 8.22
N THR A 112 16.44 6.13 9.30
CA THR A 112 14.99 5.95 9.42
C THR A 112 14.24 6.90 8.47
N TRP A 113 14.72 8.13 8.34
CA TRP A 113 14.16 9.13 7.42
C TRP A 113 14.23 8.66 5.97
N ASN A 114 15.44 8.26 5.55
CA ASN A 114 15.71 7.79 4.20
C ASN A 114 14.98 6.48 3.90
N ALA A 115 14.85 5.58 4.89
CA ALA A 115 14.07 4.37 4.76
C ALA A 115 12.59 4.69 4.47
N SER A 116 11.98 5.59 5.25
CA SER A 116 10.57 5.97 5.02
C SER A 116 10.36 6.52 3.60
N ILE A 117 11.25 7.39 3.12
CA ILE A 117 11.21 7.94 1.77
C ILE A 117 11.35 6.84 0.71
N ALA A 118 12.33 5.94 0.85
CA ALA A 118 12.57 4.86 -0.11
C ALA A 118 11.38 3.90 -0.19
N PHE A 119 10.87 3.46 0.96
CA PHE A 119 9.70 2.56 1.01
C PHE A 119 8.41 3.27 0.57
N GLY A 120 8.29 4.59 0.76
CA GLY A 120 7.20 5.37 0.20
C GLY A 120 7.19 5.37 -1.34
N ALA A 121 8.37 5.50 -1.96
CA ALA A 121 8.50 5.38 -3.42
C ALA A 121 8.17 3.96 -3.91
N PHE A 122 8.63 2.92 -3.21
CA PHE A 122 8.30 1.54 -3.55
C PHE A 122 6.81 1.25 -3.42
N SER A 123 6.16 1.75 -2.36
CA SER A 123 4.70 1.67 -2.22
C SER A 123 3.96 2.38 -3.35
N MET A 124 4.41 3.58 -3.77
CA MET A 124 3.82 4.28 -4.90
C MET A 124 3.85 3.43 -6.18
N VAL A 125 5.00 2.82 -6.48
CA VAL A 125 5.14 1.95 -7.66
C VAL A 125 4.27 0.70 -7.54
N ALA A 126 4.24 0.05 -6.37
CA ALA A 126 3.44 -1.15 -6.14
C ALA A 126 1.95 -0.88 -6.37
N TRP A 127 1.41 0.17 -5.72
CA TRP A 127 0.01 0.60 -5.90
C TRP A 127 -0.30 1.03 -7.34
N GLY A 128 0.65 1.65 -8.04
CA GLY A 128 0.53 1.98 -9.45
C GLY A 128 0.43 0.73 -10.35
N VAL A 129 1.24 -0.28 -10.09
CA VAL A 129 1.18 -1.58 -10.79
C VAL A 129 -0.15 -2.28 -10.52
N SER A 130 -0.62 -2.29 -9.27
CA SER A 130 -1.92 -2.84 -8.90
C SER A 130 -3.07 -2.14 -9.62
N THR A 131 -3.06 -0.80 -9.65
CA THR A 131 -4.02 0.01 -10.41
C THR A 131 -4.04 -0.36 -11.89
N PHE A 132 -2.87 -0.54 -12.51
CA PHE A 132 -2.75 -0.95 -13.90
C PHE A 132 -3.32 -2.36 -14.14
N MET A 133 -3.07 -3.31 -13.24
CA MET A 133 -3.62 -4.66 -13.36
C MET A 133 -5.14 -4.68 -13.25
N VAL A 134 -5.71 -3.94 -12.31
CA VAL A 134 -7.17 -3.82 -12.17
C VAL A 134 -7.78 -3.14 -13.40
N LEU A 135 -7.13 -2.10 -13.93
CA LEU A 135 -7.59 -1.40 -15.14
C LEU A 135 -7.61 -2.31 -16.37
N ARG A 136 -6.62 -3.19 -16.52
CA ARG A 136 -6.58 -4.17 -17.62
C ARG A 136 -7.75 -5.16 -17.55
N GLU A 137 -8.14 -5.57 -16.35
CA GLU A 137 -9.25 -6.50 -16.18
C GLU A 137 -10.61 -5.83 -16.26
N TYR A 138 -10.75 -4.60 -15.76
CA TYR A 138 -11.96 -3.82 -15.96
C TYR A 138 -12.27 -3.61 -17.45
N ARG A 139 -11.24 -3.48 -18.30
CA ARG A 139 -11.40 -3.39 -19.77
C ARG A 139 -11.75 -4.70 -20.46
N LYS A 140 -11.51 -5.85 -19.82
CA LYS A 140 -11.84 -7.18 -20.38
C LYS A 140 -13.28 -7.61 -20.10
N VAL A 141 -13.97 -6.91 -19.19
CA VAL A 141 -15.34 -7.17 -18.72
C VAL A 141 -16.30 -6.13 -19.27
#